data_AF-A0AAU3BGR5-F1
#
_entry.id   AF-A0AAU3BGR5-F1
#
_cell.length_a   1.000
_cell.length_b   1.000
_cell.length_c   1.000
_cell.angle_alpha   90.00
_cell.angle_beta   90.00
_cell.angle_gamma   90.00
#
_symmetry.space_group_name_H-M   'P 1'
#
loop_
_entity.id
_entity.type
_entity.pdbx_description
1 polymer ?
#
loop_
_entity_poly.entity_id
_entity_poly.type
_entity_poly.pdbx_seq_one_letter_code
_entity_poly.pdbx_strand_id
1 'polypeptide(L)'
;MQPTPLHASHDREIESLTEFDEVVSAGATLAGFRVQAVDLTRRTKELLSVDTTGAVFLGCPMEAEAAAGVRASGALVFPPVPGLPLDPYRGCLYSPDELFASLDAGYEATPDARAYAWFQQTKADGDIFASMVRAVHDDSVSDALDELLVGARVVGVMGGHAMARGTEAYAGAARLGRELARSGLTVATGGGPGAMEAANLGAYAAPFDDGMLDEALHVLAAVPSFTPSITDWARAAFEVRERWPSGGPSVGIPTWFYGHEPPNAFAAHMAKYFANATREDGLLARSNAGVVFLPGAAGTVQEIFDNATPNYYGSRGEPTPMVLVDRAHWTERYPAWPLLRALARERAMESRIALVDRVDDAPEALKHLGG
;
A
#
# COMPACT_ATOMS: atom_id res chain seq x y z
N MET A 1 -18.56 1.80 -30.08
CA MET A 1 -18.91 1.46 -28.69
C MET A 1 -18.39 2.58 -27.82
N GLN A 2 -19.28 3.41 -27.27
CA GLN A 2 -18.88 4.45 -26.32
C GLN A 2 -18.43 3.77 -25.02
N PRO A 3 -17.31 4.19 -24.40
CA PRO A 3 -16.94 3.72 -23.08
C PRO A 3 -17.99 4.19 -22.07
N THR A 4 -18.66 3.25 -21.42
CA THR A 4 -19.51 3.49 -20.26
C THR A 4 -18.65 4.14 -19.16
N PRO A 5 -19.12 5.20 -18.48
CA PRO A 5 -18.38 5.78 -17.36
C PRO A 5 -18.23 4.75 -16.24
N LEU A 6 -17.00 4.54 -15.76
CA LEU A 6 -16.64 3.75 -14.57
C LEU A 6 -17.03 4.48 -13.26
N HIS A 7 -18.29 4.88 -13.15
CA HIS A 7 -18.84 5.45 -11.92
C HIS A 7 -20.11 4.69 -11.57
N ALA A 8 -20.02 3.76 -10.59
CA ALA A 8 -21.09 3.25 -9.69
C ALA A 8 -20.90 1.78 -9.21
N SER A 9 -19.71 1.35 -8.75
CA SER A 9 -19.60 0.08 -8.00
C SER A 9 -19.55 0.27 -6.47
N HIS A 10 -19.00 1.39 -5.99
CA HIS A 10 -18.82 1.66 -4.55
C HIS A 10 -20.10 2.07 -3.79
N ASP A 11 -21.17 2.46 -4.48
CA ASP A 11 -22.42 2.96 -3.85
C ASP A 11 -23.16 1.90 -3.00
N ARG A 12 -22.63 0.67 -2.91
CA ARG A 12 -23.26 -0.46 -2.22
C ARG A 12 -22.33 -1.18 -1.25
N GLU A 13 -21.19 -0.59 -0.93
CA GLU A 13 -20.24 -1.14 0.04
C GLU A 13 -20.40 -0.42 1.37
N ILE A 14 -20.35 -1.18 2.47
CA ILE A 14 -20.50 -0.67 3.84
C ILE A 14 -19.36 -1.27 4.65
N GLU A 15 -18.46 -0.42 5.12
CA GLU A 15 -17.22 -0.82 5.80
C GLU A 15 -17.16 -0.30 7.24
N SER A 16 -18.10 0.59 7.59
CA SER A 16 -18.23 1.13 8.94
C SER A 16 -19.63 0.95 9.51
N LEU A 17 -19.69 0.89 10.84
CA LEU A 17 -20.97 0.85 11.55
C LEU A 17 -21.77 2.14 11.34
N THR A 18 -21.09 3.27 11.16
CA THR A 18 -21.73 4.57 10.88
C THR A 18 -22.44 4.54 9.52
N GLU A 19 -21.79 4.08 8.47
CA GLU A 19 -22.41 3.94 7.13
C GLU A 19 -23.59 2.96 7.19
N PHE A 20 -23.44 1.84 7.90
CA PHE A 20 -24.53 0.90 8.09
C PHE A 20 -25.75 1.58 8.72
N ASP A 21 -25.54 2.31 9.81
CA ASP A 21 -26.60 3.02 10.52
C ASP A 21 -27.24 4.12 9.66
N GLU A 22 -26.45 4.84 8.86
CA GLU A 22 -26.93 5.86 7.93
C GLU A 22 -27.80 5.24 6.83
N VAL A 23 -27.35 4.15 6.19
CA VAL A 23 -28.10 3.45 5.14
C VAL A 23 -29.43 2.91 5.70
N VAL A 24 -29.39 2.25 6.86
CA VAL A 24 -30.60 1.67 7.48
C VAL A 24 -31.57 2.77 7.96
N SER A 25 -31.06 3.85 8.58
CA SER A 25 -31.89 4.93 9.13
C SER A 25 -32.54 5.80 8.04
N ALA A 26 -31.94 5.88 6.85
CA ALA A 26 -32.55 6.50 5.68
C ALA A 26 -33.78 5.71 5.13
N GLY A 27 -34.14 4.59 5.75
CA GLY A 27 -35.21 3.70 5.30
C GLY A 27 -34.84 2.92 4.03
N ALA A 28 -33.54 2.82 3.73
CA ALA A 28 -33.05 2.11 2.56
C ALA A 28 -33.07 0.59 2.78
N THR A 29 -33.13 -0.13 1.66
CA THR A 29 -32.90 -1.58 1.59
C THR A 29 -31.41 -1.87 1.65
N LEU A 30 -31.03 -3.03 2.19
CA LEU A 30 -29.69 -3.61 2.05
C LEU A 30 -29.60 -4.58 0.87
N ALA A 31 -30.63 -4.67 0.02
CA ALA A 31 -30.63 -5.57 -1.12
C ALA A 31 -29.47 -5.28 -2.08
N GLY A 32 -28.64 -6.30 -2.29
CA GLY A 32 -27.45 -6.19 -3.15
C GLY A 32 -26.26 -5.44 -2.54
N PHE A 33 -26.31 -5.04 -1.26
CA PHE A 33 -25.17 -4.42 -0.57
C PHE A 33 -24.07 -5.44 -0.26
N ARG A 34 -22.85 -4.93 -0.06
CA ARG A 34 -21.69 -5.64 0.47
C ARG A 34 -21.37 -4.98 1.80
N VAL A 35 -21.41 -5.76 2.88
CA VAL A 35 -21.10 -5.28 4.22
C VAL A 35 -19.89 -6.04 4.70
N GLN A 36 -18.83 -5.32 5.05
CA GLN A 36 -17.50 -5.89 5.19
C GLN A 36 -16.87 -5.50 6.52
N ALA A 37 -16.46 -6.49 7.31
CA ALA A 37 -15.79 -6.34 8.60
C ALA A 37 -16.50 -5.41 9.62
N VAL A 38 -17.82 -5.23 9.51
CA VAL A 38 -18.61 -4.40 10.43
C VAL A 38 -19.13 -5.24 11.61
N ASP A 39 -18.90 -4.77 12.84
CA ASP A 39 -19.52 -5.36 14.04
C ASP A 39 -21.01 -5.00 14.12
N LEU A 40 -21.85 -5.98 13.79
CA LEU A 40 -23.31 -5.87 13.75
C LEU A 40 -23.98 -6.63 14.90
N THR A 41 -23.23 -7.03 15.93
CA THR A 41 -23.77 -7.74 17.11
C THR A 41 -24.90 -6.98 17.79
N ARG A 42 -24.88 -5.65 17.74
CA ARG A 42 -25.89 -4.77 18.32
C ARG A 42 -26.94 -4.26 17.31
N ARG A 43 -27.10 -4.94 16.17
CA ARG A 43 -28.00 -4.53 15.06
C ARG A 43 -29.02 -5.59 14.66
N THR A 44 -29.33 -6.54 15.55
CA THR A 44 -30.29 -7.63 15.27
C THR A 44 -31.64 -7.10 14.82
N LYS A 45 -32.19 -6.09 15.51
CA LYS A 45 -33.51 -5.55 15.19
C LYS A 45 -33.52 -4.92 13.80
N GLU A 46 -32.49 -4.14 13.50
CA GLU A 46 -32.29 -3.45 12.23
C GLU A 46 -32.16 -4.46 11.08
N LEU A 47 -31.25 -5.43 11.22
CA LEU A 47 -31.00 -6.48 10.23
C LEU A 47 -32.25 -7.32 9.91
N LEU A 48 -33.09 -7.59 10.91
CA LEU A 48 -34.34 -8.34 10.71
C LEU A 48 -35.49 -7.48 10.14
N SER A 49 -35.32 -6.16 10.12
CA SER A 49 -36.36 -5.22 9.67
C SER A 49 -36.16 -4.71 8.24
N VAL A 50 -34.98 -4.89 7.66
CA VAL A 50 -34.62 -4.42 6.32
C VAL A 50 -34.54 -5.57 5.31
N ASP A 51 -34.82 -5.28 4.05
CA ASP A 51 -34.62 -6.24 2.96
C ASP A 51 -33.12 -6.43 2.72
N THR A 52 -32.65 -7.67 2.79
CA THR A 52 -31.24 -8.06 2.63
C THR A 52 -31.04 -8.99 1.42
N THR A 53 -32.03 -9.05 0.52
CA THR A 53 -32.00 -9.96 -0.64
C THR A 53 -30.74 -9.72 -1.49
N GLY A 54 -29.91 -10.75 -1.67
CA GLY A 54 -28.68 -10.65 -2.46
C GLY A 54 -27.57 -9.79 -1.82
N ALA A 55 -27.74 -9.38 -0.56
CA ALA A 55 -26.66 -8.80 0.22
C ALA A 55 -25.56 -9.84 0.49
N VAL A 56 -24.33 -9.38 0.69
CA VAL A 56 -23.21 -10.23 1.13
C VAL A 56 -22.61 -9.60 2.38
N PHE A 57 -22.54 -10.37 3.45
CA PHE A 57 -21.88 -9.99 4.70
C PHE A 57 -20.56 -10.74 4.80
N LEU A 58 -19.44 -10.03 4.75
CA LEU A 58 -18.08 -10.55 4.80
C LEU A 58 -17.51 -10.28 6.20
N GLY A 59 -17.27 -11.33 6.97
CA GLY A 59 -16.59 -11.21 8.27
C GLY A 59 -17.34 -10.41 9.32
N CYS A 60 -18.64 -10.14 9.16
CA CYS A 60 -19.42 -9.30 10.07
C CYS A 60 -19.89 -10.10 11.31
N PRO A 61 -19.41 -9.78 12.53
CA PRO A 61 -19.96 -10.36 13.75
C PRO A 61 -21.45 -10.04 13.91
N MET A 62 -22.26 -11.05 14.21
CA MET A 62 -23.72 -10.93 14.38
C MET A 62 -24.20 -11.89 15.48
N GLU A 63 -25.32 -11.54 16.11
CA GLU A 63 -26.07 -12.51 16.91
C GLU A 63 -26.61 -13.64 16.02
N ALA A 64 -26.73 -14.85 16.57
CA ALA A 64 -27.14 -16.03 15.81
C ALA A 64 -28.51 -15.88 15.13
N GLU A 65 -29.44 -15.18 15.80
CA GLU A 65 -30.76 -14.86 15.26
C GLU A 65 -30.68 -13.95 14.03
N ALA A 66 -29.87 -12.89 14.10
CA ALA A 66 -29.67 -11.96 12.99
C ALA A 66 -29.05 -12.67 11.79
N ALA A 67 -27.98 -13.43 12.01
CA ALA A 67 -27.28 -14.17 10.96
C ALA A 67 -28.19 -15.21 10.28
N ALA A 68 -29.05 -15.90 11.04
CA ALA A 68 -30.04 -16.82 10.47
C ALA A 68 -31.13 -16.09 9.68
N GLY A 69 -31.61 -14.96 10.21
CA GLY A 69 -32.64 -14.14 9.57
C GLY A 69 -32.20 -13.60 8.22
N VAL A 70 -31.03 -12.95 8.13
CA VAL A 70 -30.54 -12.39 6.86
C VAL A 70 -30.25 -13.46 5.81
N ARG A 71 -29.82 -14.67 6.23
CA ARG A 71 -29.68 -15.80 5.30
C ARG A 71 -31.03 -16.28 4.78
N ALA A 72 -32.04 -16.33 5.64
CA ALA A 72 -33.39 -16.75 5.26
C ALA A 72 -34.04 -15.77 4.27
N SER A 73 -33.68 -14.49 4.30
CA SER A 73 -34.07 -13.47 3.32
C SER A 73 -33.19 -13.42 2.07
N GLY A 74 -32.24 -14.34 1.91
CA GLY A 74 -31.46 -14.49 0.67
C GLY A 74 -30.12 -13.75 0.63
N ALA A 75 -29.58 -13.34 1.77
CA ALA A 75 -28.20 -12.85 1.86
C ALA A 75 -27.18 -14.00 1.97
N LEU A 76 -25.95 -13.76 1.50
CA LEU A 76 -24.80 -14.60 1.81
C LEU A 76 -24.07 -14.06 3.04
N VAL A 77 -23.69 -14.94 3.96
CA VAL A 77 -23.00 -14.56 5.20
C VAL A 77 -21.74 -15.41 5.37
N PHE A 78 -20.59 -14.76 5.28
CA PHE A 78 -19.29 -15.31 5.63
C PHE A 78 -18.96 -14.89 7.06
N PRO A 79 -18.86 -15.82 8.02
CA PRO A 79 -18.65 -15.47 9.42
C PRO A 79 -17.22 -14.94 9.65
N PRO A 80 -16.99 -14.16 10.74
CA PRO A 80 -15.64 -13.87 11.19
C PRO A 80 -14.85 -15.17 11.42
N VAL A 81 -13.57 -15.17 11.08
CA VAL A 81 -12.70 -16.33 11.31
C VAL A 81 -12.04 -16.22 12.69
N PRO A 82 -12.43 -17.05 13.67
CA PRO A 82 -11.89 -16.94 15.02
C PRO A 82 -10.41 -17.35 15.07
N GLY A 83 -9.63 -16.66 15.90
CA GLY A 83 -8.24 -17.03 16.21
C GLY A 83 -7.19 -16.60 15.18
N LEU A 84 -7.57 -15.90 14.11
CA LEU A 84 -6.60 -15.28 13.21
C LEU A 84 -5.96 -14.04 13.87
N PRO A 85 -4.67 -13.76 13.59
CA PRO A 85 -4.00 -12.56 14.06
C PRO A 85 -4.35 -11.30 13.24
N LEU A 86 -5.28 -11.41 12.29
CA LEU A 86 -5.69 -10.38 11.35
C LEU A 86 -7.14 -10.63 10.91
N ASP A 87 -7.77 -9.61 10.34
CA ASP A 87 -9.06 -9.73 9.68
C ASP A 87 -8.87 -9.93 8.17
N PRO A 88 -9.22 -11.10 7.60
CA PRO A 88 -9.09 -11.35 6.18
C PRO A 88 -10.14 -10.63 5.35
N TYR A 89 -11.21 -10.11 5.97
CA TYR A 89 -12.29 -9.42 5.29
C TYR A 89 -12.21 -7.91 5.49
N ARG A 90 -11.08 -7.34 5.88
CA ARG A 90 -11.00 -5.90 6.18
C ARG A 90 -11.40 -5.01 4.99
N GLY A 91 -12.20 -3.97 5.24
CA GLY A 91 -12.55 -2.95 4.22
C GLY A 91 -11.51 -1.84 4.08
N CYS A 92 -10.76 -1.52 5.14
CA CYS A 92 -9.76 -0.45 5.09
C CYS A 92 -8.31 -0.98 5.05
N LEU A 93 -7.39 -0.16 4.52
CA LEU A 93 -5.95 -0.42 4.59
C LEU A 93 -5.40 -0.32 6.02
N TYR A 94 -4.22 -0.90 6.26
CA TYR A 94 -3.56 -0.83 7.57
C TYR A 94 -3.08 0.59 7.85
N SER A 95 -3.08 0.99 9.11
CA SER A 95 -2.29 2.12 9.57
C SER A 95 -1.00 1.64 10.25
N PRO A 96 0.06 2.48 10.32
CA PRO A 96 1.21 2.16 11.16
C PRO A 96 0.85 1.95 12.63
N ASP A 97 -0.07 2.75 13.18
CA ASP A 97 -0.47 2.62 14.59
C ASP A 97 -1.14 1.27 14.87
N GLU A 98 -1.90 0.74 13.91
CA GLU A 98 -2.48 -0.60 13.97
C GLU A 98 -1.41 -1.69 13.86
N LEU A 99 -0.56 -1.67 12.83
CA LEU A 99 0.44 -2.71 12.60
C LEU A 99 1.48 -2.81 13.72
N PHE A 100 1.81 -1.68 14.34
CA PHE A 100 2.77 -1.58 15.44
C PHE A 100 2.10 -1.48 16.82
N ALA A 101 0.81 -1.76 16.94
CA ALA A 101 0.13 -1.76 18.23
C ALA A 101 0.89 -2.68 19.22
N SER A 102 1.09 -2.23 20.46
CA SER A 102 1.89 -2.93 21.49
C SER A 102 3.41 -2.95 21.26
N LEU A 103 3.98 -2.02 20.47
CA LEU A 103 5.43 -1.89 20.28
C LEU A 103 6.23 -1.72 21.60
N ASP A 104 5.61 -1.19 22.66
CA ASP A 104 6.20 -1.09 23.99
C ASP A 104 6.61 -2.45 24.57
N ALA A 105 5.90 -3.52 24.20
CA ALA A 105 6.20 -4.90 24.57
C ALA A 105 7.21 -5.58 23.65
N GLY A 106 7.73 -4.87 22.63
CA GLY A 106 8.62 -5.39 21.59
C GLY A 106 7.90 -5.65 20.27
N TYR A 107 8.64 -5.62 19.16
CA TYR A 107 8.11 -5.80 17.80
C TYR A 107 7.36 -7.14 17.66
N GLU A 108 7.84 -8.20 18.29
CA GLU A 108 7.26 -9.55 18.24
C GLU A 108 5.84 -9.62 18.81
N ALA A 109 5.44 -8.65 19.66
CA ALA A 109 4.10 -8.55 20.22
C ALA A 109 3.09 -7.87 19.28
N THR A 110 3.59 -7.20 18.23
CA THR A 110 2.77 -6.39 17.32
C THR A 110 1.88 -7.24 16.42
N PRO A 111 0.72 -6.72 15.96
CA PRO A 111 -0.09 -7.38 14.94
C PRO A 111 0.70 -7.80 13.70
N ASP A 112 1.64 -6.94 13.26
CA ASP A 112 2.46 -7.26 12.09
C ASP A 112 3.31 -8.52 12.27
N ALA A 113 4.03 -8.61 13.39
CA ALA A 113 4.88 -9.76 13.68
C ALA A 113 4.07 -11.03 13.93
N ARG A 114 2.88 -10.92 14.52
CA ARG A 114 1.97 -12.04 14.75
C ARG A 114 1.37 -12.57 13.44
N ALA A 115 0.98 -11.68 12.53
CA ALA A 115 0.54 -12.05 11.19
C ALA A 115 1.66 -12.75 10.40
N TYR A 116 2.89 -12.24 10.49
CA TYR A 116 4.05 -12.92 9.91
C TYR A 116 4.29 -14.31 10.49
N ALA A 117 4.27 -14.45 11.82
CA ALA A 117 4.47 -15.74 12.48
C ALA A 117 3.42 -16.78 12.04
N TRP A 118 2.15 -16.36 11.93
CA TRP A 118 1.07 -17.20 11.41
C TRP A 118 1.28 -17.59 9.94
N PHE A 119 1.68 -16.65 9.09
CA PHE A 119 2.01 -16.94 7.69
C PHE A 119 3.15 -17.95 7.57
N GLN A 120 4.20 -17.83 8.37
CA GLN A 120 5.33 -18.76 8.34
C GLN A 120 4.93 -20.18 8.73
N GLN A 121 3.96 -20.33 9.63
CA GLN A 121 3.39 -21.62 10.02
C GLN A 121 2.52 -22.23 8.90
N THR A 122 1.77 -21.39 8.18
CA THR A 122 0.74 -21.83 7.23
C THR A 122 1.11 -21.76 5.75
N LYS A 123 2.28 -21.18 5.40
CA LYS A 123 2.64 -20.99 3.98
C LYS A 123 2.92 -22.29 3.23
N ALA A 124 3.29 -23.35 3.94
CA ALA A 124 3.75 -24.62 3.36
C ALA A 124 3.16 -25.87 4.05
N ASP A 125 2.14 -25.70 4.90
CA ASP A 125 1.47 -26.82 5.57
C ASP A 125 0.47 -27.55 4.65
N GLY A 126 0.13 -26.94 3.51
CA GLY A 126 -0.84 -27.46 2.55
C GLY A 126 -2.29 -27.23 2.96
N ASP A 127 -2.56 -26.41 3.98
CA ASP A 127 -3.90 -26.11 4.42
C ASP A 127 -4.61 -25.19 3.41
N ILE A 128 -5.67 -25.74 2.80
CA ILE A 128 -6.52 -24.98 1.87
C ILE A 128 -7.25 -23.86 2.58
N PHE A 129 -7.55 -24.00 3.88
CA PHE A 129 -8.23 -22.95 4.63
C PHE A 129 -7.32 -21.75 4.85
N ALA A 130 -6.10 -21.96 5.35
CA ALA A 130 -5.14 -20.86 5.51
C ALA A 130 -4.75 -20.20 4.18
N SER A 131 -4.59 -20.96 3.09
CA SER A 131 -4.34 -20.37 1.77
C SER A 131 -5.52 -19.56 1.24
N MET A 132 -6.76 -20.05 1.41
CA MET A 132 -7.98 -19.30 1.06
C MET A 132 -8.09 -18.00 1.86
N VAL A 133 -7.86 -18.04 3.18
CA VAL A 133 -7.89 -16.84 4.05
C VAL A 133 -6.89 -15.78 3.59
N ARG A 134 -5.66 -16.20 3.22
CA ARG A 134 -4.64 -15.27 2.67
C ARG A 134 -5.08 -14.65 1.35
N ALA A 135 -5.70 -15.43 0.47
CA ALA A 135 -6.21 -14.93 -0.80
C ALA A 135 -7.35 -13.93 -0.61
N VAL A 136 -8.29 -14.21 0.29
CA VAL A 136 -9.40 -13.28 0.64
C VAL A 136 -8.86 -12.00 1.27
N HIS A 137 -7.85 -12.11 2.12
CA HIS A 137 -7.17 -10.95 2.68
C HIS A 137 -6.52 -10.09 1.60
N ASP A 138 -5.71 -10.68 0.72
CA ASP A 138 -5.01 -9.95 -0.32
C ASP A 138 -5.99 -9.31 -1.34
N ASP A 139 -7.13 -9.95 -1.59
CA ASP A 139 -8.24 -9.40 -2.39
C ASP A 139 -8.84 -8.17 -1.70
N SER A 140 -9.22 -8.29 -0.42
CA SER A 140 -9.78 -7.18 0.37
C SER A 140 -8.81 -5.99 0.46
N VAL A 141 -7.51 -6.25 0.61
CA VAL A 141 -6.47 -5.19 0.59
C VAL A 141 -6.34 -4.54 -0.79
N SER A 142 -6.53 -5.29 -1.87
CA SER A 142 -6.46 -4.73 -3.22
C SER A 142 -7.64 -3.82 -3.52
N ASP A 143 -8.83 -4.23 -3.09
CA ASP A 143 -10.06 -3.45 -3.24
C ASP A 143 -9.97 -2.13 -2.45
N ALA A 144 -9.65 -2.20 -1.16
CA ALA A 144 -9.41 -1.03 -0.31
C ALA A 144 -8.34 -0.07 -0.87
N LEU A 145 -7.31 -0.61 -1.52
CA LEU A 145 -6.27 0.19 -2.17
C LEU A 145 -6.77 0.87 -3.45
N ASP A 146 -7.58 0.18 -4.25
CA ASP A 146 -8.21 0.76 -5.44
C ASP A 146 -9.13 1.92 -5.06
N GLU A 147 -9.95 1.74 -4.03
CA GLU A 147 -10.82 2.78 -3.47
C GLU A 147 -10.05 4.01 -3.02
N LEU A 148 -9.00 3.81 -2.22
CA LEU A 148 -8.15 4.90 -1.72
C LEU A 148 -7.53 5.72 -2.86
N LEU A 149 -7.22 5.06 -3.98
CA LEU A 149 -6.50 5.67 -5.10
C LEU A 149 -7.41 6.18 -6.22
N VAL A 150 -8.73 6.09 -6.07
CA VAL A 150 -9.69 6.69 -7.03
C VAL A 150 -9.38 8.18 -7.22
N GLY A 151 -9.07 8.54 -8.47
CA GLY A 151 -8.75 9.92 -8.86
C GLY A 151 -7.37 10.43 -8.41
N ALA A 152 -6.60 9.63 -7.68
CA ALA A 152 -5.25 10.00 -7.26
C ALA A 152 -4.27 9.94 -8.43
N ARG A 153 -3.32 10.88 -8.45
CA ARG A 153 -2.14 10.83 -9.32
C ARG A 153 -0.99 10.20 -8.56
N VAL A 154 -0.71 8.93 -8.84
CA VAL A 154 0.20 8.12 -8.02
C VAL A 154 1.56 8.01 -8.68
N VAL A 155 2.61 8.34 -7.93
CA VAL A 155 3.99 8.13 -8.35
C VAL A 155 4.62 7.02 -7.51
N GLY A 156 5.10 5.98 -8.19
CA GLY A 156 5.86 4.91 -7.57
C GLY A 156 7.30 5.34 -7.30
N VAL A 157 7.82 5.09 -6.10
CA VAL A 157 9.25 5.24 -5.80
C VAL A 157 9.82 3.88 -5.39
N MET A 158 10.69 3.37 -6.26
CA MET A 158 11.36 2.08 -6.10
C MET A 158 12.80 2.28 -5.67
N GLY A 159 13.34 1.34 -4.91
CA GLY A 159 14.74 1.38 -4.49
C GLY A 159 15.08 0.30 -3.46
N GLY A 160 16.38 0.14 -3.20
CA GLY A 160 16.86 -0.91 -2.30
C GLY A 160 16.47 -0.71 -0.83
N HIS A 161 16.12 -1.80 -0.16
CA HIS A 161 15.86 -1.88 1.29
C HIS A 161 17.13 -1.65 2.16
N ALA A 162 18.32 -1.73 1.56
CA ALA A 162 19.61 -1.70 2.26
C ALA A 162 20.14 -0.28 2.54
N MET A 163 19.43 0.76 2.10
CA MET A 163 19.81 2.15 2.35
C MET A 163 19.67 2.48 3.85
N ALA A 164 20.77 2.87 4.50
CA ALA A 164 20.76 3.17 5.94
C ALA A 164 20.25 4.60 6.22
N ARG A 165 19.51 4.77 7.33
CA ARG A 165 19.18 6.11 7.86
C ARG A 165 20.48 6.86 8.21
N GLY A 166 20.44 8.19 8.11
CA GLY A 166 21.61 9.05 8.35
C GLY A 166 22.59 9.17 7.17
N THR A 167 22.30 8.53 6.03
CA THR A 167 23.10 8.69 4.80
C THR A 167 22.55 9.78 3.88
N GLU A 168 23.41 10.38 3.06
CA GLU A 168 22.99 11.35 2.03
C GLU A 168 22.00 10.76 1.01
N ALA A 169 22.15 9.48 0.68
CA ALA A 169 21.24 8.78 -0.21
C ALA A 169 19.83 8.68 0.39
N TYR A 170 19.73 8.37 1.69
CA TYR A 170 18.47 8.35 2.43
C TYR A 170 17.84 9.75 2.50
N ALA A 171 18.63 10.76 2.85
CA ALA A 171 18.14 12.13 2.89
C ALA A 171 17.66 12.62 1.50
N GLY A 172 18.37 12.24 0.43
CA GLY A 172 17.96 12.54 -0.95
C GLY A 172 16.64 11.87 -1.34
N ALA A 173 16.44 10.60 -1.01
CA ALA A 173 15.17 9.90 -1.24
C ALA A 173 14.02 10.52 -0.44
N ALA A 174 14.28 11.01 0.78
CA ALA A 174 13.28 11.73 1.57
C ALA A 174 12.93 13.10 0.98
N ARG A 175 13.92 13.85 0.49
CA ARG A 175 13.65 15.10 -0.25
C ARG A 175 12.83 14.86 -1.51
N LEU A 176 13.15 13.82 -2.27
CA LEU A 176 12.36 13.39 -3.43
C LEU A 176 10.90 13.12 -3.06
N GLY A 177 10.64 12.28 -2.05
CA GLY A 177 9.28 11.97 -1.61
C GLY A 177 8.50 13.22 -1.20
N ARG A 178 9.17 14.17 -0.54
CA ARG A 178 8.59 15.44 -0.13
C ARG A 178 8.20 16.33 -1.31
N GLU A 179 9.10 16.46 -2.28
CA GLU A 179 8.85 17.26 -3.48
C GLU A 179 7.71 16.69 -4.32
N LEU A 180 7.70 15.37 -4.52
CA LEU A 180 6.63 14.67 -5.23
C LEU A 180 5.27 14.92 -4.54
N ALA A 181 5.20 14.74 -3.22
CA ALA A 181 3.98 15.01 -2.46
C ALA A 181 3.54 16.48 -2.54
N ARG A 182 4.47 17.44 -2.41
CA ARG A 182 4.18 18.88 -2.55
C ARG A 182 3.75 19.27 -3.96
N SER A 183 4.08 18.47 -4.99
CA SER A 183 3.61 18.65 -6.36
C SER A 183 2.19 18.12 -6.61
N GLY A 184 1.52 17.59 -5.58
CA GLY A 184 0.16 17.05 -5.66
C GLY A 184 0.10 15.58 -6.12
N LEU A 185 1.22 14.84 -6.01
CA LEU A 185 1.27 13.42 -6.31
C LEU A 185 1.13 12.59 -5.02
N THR A 186 0.40 11.48 -5.10
CA THR A 186 0.40 10.46 -4.06
C THR A 186 1.66 9.61 -4.21
N VAL A 187 2.56 9.68 -3.24
CA VAL A 187 3.76 8.83 -3.21
C VAL A 187 3.37 7.41 -2.80
N ALA A 188 3.73 6.43 -3.61
CA ALA A 188 3.56 5.01 -3.31
C ALA A 188 4.92 4.29 -3.35
N THR A 189 5.18 3.42 -2.38
CA THR A 189 6.43 2.64 -2.29
C THR A 189 6.13 1.20 -1.94
N GLY A 190 7.15 0.33 -1.97
CA GLY A 190 7.04 -1.04 -1.44
C GLY A 190 6.89 -1.12 0.09
N GLY A 191 6.82 0.00 0.82
CA GLY A 191 6.44 0.04 2.24
C GLY A 191 7.46 -0.53 3.23
N GLY A 192 8.66 -0.93 2.79
CA GLY A 192 9.74 -1.46 3.62
C GLY A 192 10.73 -0.38 4.10
N PRO A 193 11.89 -0.78 4.64
CA PRO A 193 12.96 0.13 5.08
C PRO A 193 13.72 0.76 3.90
N GLY A 194 14.70 1.61 4.20
CA GLY A 194 15.62 2.17 3.22
C GLY A 194 14.95 3.21 2.30
N ALA A 195 15.13 3.07 0.99
CA ALA A 195 14.64 4.05 0.02
C ALA A 195 13.11 4.22 0.08
N MET A 196 12.39 3.14 0.34
CA MET A 196 10.93 3.12 0.49
C MET A 196 10.51 3.94 1.71
N GLU A 197 11.10 3.66 2.88
CA GLU A 197 10.88 4.44 4.10
C GLU A 197 11.21 5.92 3.88
N ALA A 198 12.37 6.23 3.28
CA ALA A 198 12.79 7.60 3.06
C ALA A 198 11.78 8.38 2.22
N ALA A 199 11.31 7.81 1.09
CA ALA A 199 10.30 8.46 0.26
C ALA A 199 8.96 8.66 1.00
N ASN A 200 8.50 7.69 1.80
CA ASN A 200 7.32 7.85 2.64
C ASN A 200 7.53 8.92 3.75
N LEU A 201 8.72 8.98 4.38
CA LEU A 201 9.08 10.04 5.32
C LEU A 201 9.01 11.42 4.65
N GLY A 202 9.51 11.52 3.42
CA GLY A 202 9.41 12.73 2.62
C GLY A 202 7.97 13.19 2.43
N ALA A 203 7.11 12.28 2.00
CA ALA A 203 5.68 12.56 1.83
C ALA A 203 5.00 12.91 3.15
N TYR A 204 5.34 12.21 4.24
CA TYR A 204 4.89 12.53 5.59
C TYR A 204 5.30 13.95 6.02
N ALA A 205 6.50 14.38 5.65
CA ALA A 205 7.05 15.70 5.97
C ALA A 205 6.52 16.84 5.07
N ALA A 206 5.79 16.52 3.99
CA ALA A 206 5.31 17.49 3.01
C ALA A 206 4.50 18.67 3.58
N PRO A 207 3.54 18.48 4.52
CA PRO A 207 2.73 19.57 5.06
C PRO A 207 3.47 20.44 6.10
N PHE A 208 4.61 20.00 6.62
CA PHE A 208 5.39 20.77 7.59
C PHE A 208 6.41 21.71 6.92
N ASP A 209 6.98 22.63 7.70
CA ASP A 209 8.06 23.53 7.30
C ASP A 209 9.36 22.78 7.00
N ASP A 210 10.23 23.37 6.20
CA ASP A 210 11.40 22.68 5.62
C ASP A 210 12.31 22.04 6.68
N GLY A 211 12.54 22.73 7.80
CA GLY A 211 13.38 22.24 8.90
C GLY A 211 12.87 20.97 9.59
N MET A 212 11.57 20.64 9.50
CA MET A 212 11.03 19.42 10.10
C MET A 212 11.69 18.16 9.54
N LEU A 213 11.93 18.12 8.22
CA LEU A 213 12.55 16.95 7.60
C LEU A 213 14.00 16.77 8.07
N ASP A 214 14.75 17.86 8.21
CA ASP A 214 16.14 17.81 8.67
C ASP A 214 16.22 17.30 10.12
N GLU A 215 15.31 17.75 11.00
CA GLU A 215 15.22 17.26 12.37
C GLU A 215 14.80 15.79 12.43
N ALA A 216 13.81 15.38 11.63
CA ALA A 216 13.39 13.99 11.55
C ALA A 216 14.53 13.07 11.06
N LEU A 217 15.29 13.49 10.04
CA LEU A 217 16.47 12.78 9.56
C LEU A 217 17.53 12.65 10.65
N HIS A 218 17.72 13.68 11.47
CA HIS A 218 18.64 13.64 12.60
C HIS A 218 18.20 12.63 13.68
N VAL A 219 16.92 12.61 14.05
CA VAL A 219 16.36 11.62 15.00
C VAL A 219 16.56 10.20 14.46
N LEU A 220 16.21 9.94 13.21
CA LEU A 220 16.29 8.62 12.60
C LEU A 220 17.73 8.11 12.43
N ALA A 221 18.70 9.01 12.26
CA ALA A 221 20.11 8.64 12.14
C ALA A 221 20.67 7.94 13.39
N ALA A 222 20.02 8.09 14.56
CA ALA A 222 20.40 7.38 15.78
C ALA A 222 20.22 5.85 15.67
N VAL A 223 19.31 5.38 14.81
CA VAL A 223 19.08 3.96 14.56
C VAL A 223 19.15 3.69 13.04
N PRO A 224 20.36 3.56 12.46
CA PRO A 224 20.59 3.49 11.02
C PRO A 224 19.91 2.33 10.29
N SER A 225 19.67 1.23 11.00
CA SER A 225 19.20 -0.05 10.47
C SER A 225 18.18 -0.67 11.42
N PHE A 226 17.25 -1.46 10.87
CA PHE A 226 16.33 -2.31 11.64
C PHE A 226 17.02 -3.52 12.25
N THR A 227 18.29 -3.74 11.92
CA THR A 227 19.17 -4.71 12.57
C THR A 227 20.12 -4.01 13.55
N PRO A 228 20.30 -4.53 14.77
CA PRO A 228 19.79 -5.81 15.27
C PRO A 228 18.36 -5.77 15.85
N SER A 229 17.72 -4.60 15.97
CA SER A 229 16.46 -4.42 16.70
C SER A 229 15.42 -3.66 15.87
N ILE A 230 14.40 -4.38 15.42
CA ILE A 230 13.24 -3.77 14.73
C ILE A 230 12.48 -2.86 15.71
N THR A 231 12.39 -3.26 16.98
CA THR A 231 11.74 -2.49 18.03
C THR A 231 12.31 -1.08 18.14
N ASP A 232 13.65 -0.96 18.25
CA ASP A 232 14.30 0.35 18.41
C ASP A 232 14.21 1.18 17.13
N TRP A 233 14.32 0.52 15.98
CA TRP A 233 14.18 1.15 14.67
C TRP A 233 12.78 1.73 14.44
N ALA A 234 11.74 0.99 14.83
CA ALA A 234 10.36 1.45 14.77
C ALA A 234 10.11 2.57 15.80
N ARG A 235 10.59 2.43 17.04
CA ARG A 235 10.46 3.47 18.08
C ARG A 235 11.04 4.82 17.65
N ALA A 236 12.20 4.83 16.99
CA ALA A 236 12.76 6.07 16.45
C ALA A 236 11.85 6.73 15.39
N ALA A 237 11.11 5.94 14.61
CA ALA A 237 10.13 6.48 13.66
C ALA A 237 8.85 6.97 14.35
N PHE A 238 8.38 6.27 15.39
CA PHE A 238 7.25 6.73 16.21
C PHE A 238 7.58 7.99 17.01
N GLU A 239 8.82 8.17 17.46
CA GLU A 239 9.27 9.42 18.08
C GLU A 239 9.12 10.61 17.11
N VAL A 240 9.42 10.44 15.82
CA VAL A 240 9.17 11.46 14.81
C VAL A 240 7.67 11.73 14.67
N ARG A 241 6.83 10.68 14.60
CA ARG A 241 5.38 10.83 14.48
C ARG A 241 4.74 11.52 15.69
N GLU A 242 5.27 11.27 16.89
CA GLU A 242 4.81 11.89 18.14
C GLU A 242 5.16 13.39 18.20
N ARG A 243 6.37 13.75 17.73
CA ARG A 243 6.81 15.16 17.67
C ARG A 243 6.05 15.96 16.61
N TRP A 244 5.71 15.33 15.48
CA TRP A 244 5.02 15.96 14.36
C TRP A 244 3.81 15.14 13.92
N PRO A 245 2.71 15.16 14.70
CA PRO A 245 1.50 14.43 14.34
C PRO A 245 0.87 14.99 13.06
N SER A 246 0.09 14.15 12.38
CA SER A 246 -0.68 14.53 11.17
C SER A 246 0.18 14.87 9.94
N GLY A 247 1.18 14.04 9.65
CA GLY A 247 1.95 14.11 8.41
C GLY A 247 1.11 13.87 7.14
N GLY A 248 1.74 14.15 5.99
CA GLY A 248 1.10 14.04 4.68
C GLY A 248 0.76 12.60 4.27
N PRO A 249 -0.22 12.41 3.38
CA PRO A 249 -0.64 11.08 2.94
C PRO A 249 0.41 10.46 2.01
N SER A 250 0.62 9.15 2.17
CA SER A 250 1.34 8.32 1.21
C SER A 250 0.95 6.85 1.39
N VAL A 251 1.25 6.04 0.40
CA VAL A 251 0.96 4.60 0.39
C VAL A 251 2.26 3.81 0.54
N GLY A 252 2.24 2.81 1.41
CA GLY A 252 3.24 1.77 1.48
C GLY A 252 2.59 0.43 1.15
N ILE A 253 3.24 -0.35 0.30
CA ILE A 253 2.72 -1.67 -0.11
C ILE A 253 3.71 -2.75 0.33
N PRO A 254 3.81 -3.07 1.64
CA PRO A 254 4.74 -4.08 2.16
C PRO A 254 4.24 -5.51 1.94
N THR A 255 5.05 -6.50 2.36
CA THR A 255 4.65 -7.92 2.33
C THR A 255 5.12 -8.67 3.57
N TRP A 256 4.40 -9.73 3.93
CA TRP A 256 4.90 -10.76 4.85
C TRP A 256 5.77 -11.83 4.17
N PHE A 257 5.83 -11.85 2.85
CA PHE A 257 6.66 -12.80 2.10
C PHE A 257 8.15 -12.66 2.45
N TYR A 258 8.63 -11.43 2.51
CA TYR A 258 9.98 -11.06 2.93
C TYR A 258 10.02 -10.65 4.40
N GLY A 259 9.57 -11.49 5.33
CA GLY A 259 9.43 -11.06 6.74
C GLY A 259 10.71 -10.83 7.54
N HIS A 260 11.84 -10.59 6.86
CA HIS A 260 12.99 -9.89 7.44
C HIS A 260 12.91 -8.36 7.23
N GLU A 261 12.01 -7.87 6.36
CA GLU A 261 11.79 -6.45 6.11
C GLU A 261 10.53 -5.98 6.88
N PRO A 262 10.69 -5.23 7.98
CA PRO A 262 9.54 -4.65 8.66
C PRO A 262 8.87 -3.56 7.79
N PRO A 263 7.56 -3.32 7.97
CA PRO A 263 6.90 -2.17 7.36
C PRO A 263 7.52 -0.86 7.87
N ASN A 264 7.54 0.20 7.08
CA ASN A 264 7.89 1.52 7.58
C ASN A 264 6.71 2.20 8.30
N ALA A 265 7.02 3.18 9.15
CA ALA A 265 6.02 3.88 9.95
C ALA A 265 5.54 5.21 9.33
N PHE A 266 6.00 5.60 8.14
CA PHE A 266 5.71 6.93 7.57
C PHE A 266 4.64 6.92 6.48
N ALA A 267 4.37 5.75 5.87
CA ALA A 267 3.22 5.58 5.00
C ALA A 267 1.91 5.78 5.80
N ALA A 268 1.01 6.63 5.30
CA ALA A 268 -0.27 6.88 5.95
C ALA A 268 -1.21 5.67 5.81
N HIS A 269 -1.15 5.01 4.66
CA HIS A 269 -1.95 3.82 4.33
C HIS A 269 -1.04 2.67 3.92
N MET A 270 -1.29 1.49 4.48
CA MET A 270 -0.44 0.31 4.33
C MET A 270 -1.23 -0.87 3.71
N ALA A 271 -0.93 -1.17 2.45
CA ALA A 271 -1.48 -2.32 1.74
C ALA A 271 -0.50 -3.50 1.85
N LYS A 272 -0.62 -4.27 2.94
CA LYS A 272 0.33 -5.36 3.23
C LYS A 272 -0.18 -6.69 2.67
N TYR A 273 0.64 -7.37 1.87
CA TYR A 273 0.22 -8.59 1.15
C TYR A 273 0.92 -9.86 1.63
N PHE A 274 0.26 -11.02 1.48
CA PHE A 274 0.89 -12.33 1.55
C PHE A 274 1.55 -12.74 0.23
N ALA A 275 0.88 -12.51 -0.89
CA ALA A 275 1.34 -12.85 -2.23
C ALA A 275 2.22 -11.73 -2.80
N ASN A 276 3.53 -11.99 -2.93
CA ASN A 276 4.47 -11.00 -3.45
C ASN A 276 4.20 -10.60 -4.90
N ALA A 277 3.77 -11.54 -5.75
CA ALA A 277 3.45 -11.24 -7.16
C ALA A 277 2.31 -10.22 -7.29
N THR A 278 1.24 -10.37 -6.49
CA THR A 278 0.12 -9.42 -6.47
C THR A 278 0.56 -8.06 -5.97
N ARG A 279 1.43 -8.02 -4.95
CA ARG A 279 2.01 -6.77 -4.43
C ARG A 279 2.82 -6.01 -5.49
N GLU A 280 3.78 -6.70 -6.13
CA GLU A 280 4.73 -6.06 -7.05
C GLU A 280 4.01 -5.50 -8.27
N ASP A 281 3.15 -6.31 -8.89
CA ASP A 281 2.34 -5.85 -10.02
C ASP A 281 1.34 -4.78 -9.57
N GLY A 282 0.73 -4.93 -8.40
CA GLY A 282 -0.26 -4.02 -7.85
C GLY A 282 0.27 -2.60 -7.62
N LEU A 283 1.49 -2.45 -7.11
CA LEU A 283 2.15 -1.15 -6.93
C LEU A 283 2.42 -0.47 -8.28
N LEU A 284 2.96 -1.23 -9.24
CA LEU A 284 3.31 -0.72 -10.57
C LEU A 284 2.08 -0.40 -11.42
N ALA A 285 1.03 -1.21 -11.34
CA ALA A 285 -0.24 -1.00 -12.04
C ALA A 285 -0.93 0.30 -11.62
N ARG A 286 -0.78 0.66 -10.34
CA ARG A 286 -1.44 1.84 -9.75
C ARG A 286 -0.60 3.11 -9.85
N SER A 287 0.67 3.02 -10.27
CA SER A 287 1.58 4.17 -10.45
C SER A 287 1.31 4.95 -11.75
N ASN A 288 0.13 5.57 -11.83
CA ASN A 288 -0.39 6.20 -13.05
C ASN A 288 0.29 7.53 -13.45
N ALA A 289 1.02 8.18 -12.54
CA ALA A 289 1.80 9.40 -12.81
C ALA A 289 3.28 9.12 -13.13
N GLY A 290 3.68 7.85 -13.12
CA GLY A 290 5.02 7.38 -13.43
C GLY A 290 5.74 6.74 -12.25
N VAL A 291 6.96 6.27 -12.49
CA VAL A 291 7.78 5.54 -11.52
C VAL A 291 9.21 6.08 -11.52
N VAL A 292 9.75 6.31 -10.33
CA VAL A 292 11.16 6.65 -10.10
C VAL A 292 11.89 5.44 -9.54
N PHE A 293 12.97 5.03 -10.20
CA PHE A 293 13.81 3.91 -9.82
C PHE A 293 15.15 4.41 -9.26
N LEU A 294 15.28 4.40 -7.93
CA LEU A 294 16.52 4.68 -7.21
C LEU A 294 17.45 3.46 -7.24
N PRO A 295 18.76 3.63 -7.00
CA PRO A 295 19.70 2.53 -6.97
C PRO A 295 19.22 1.34 -6.11
N GLY A 296 19.11 0.19 -6.75
CA GLY A 296 18.66 -1.06 -6.16
C GLY A 296 19.33 -2.28 -6.78
N ALA A 297 18.91 -3.47 -6.37
CA ALA A 297 19.46 -4.75 -6.84
C ALA A 297 18.39 -5.56 -7.60
N ALA A 298 18.35 -6.88 -7.41
CA ALA A 298 17.49 -7.79 -8.17
C ALA A 298 16.00 -7.39 -8.18
N GLY A 299 15.44 -7.03 -7.01
CA GLY A 299 14.04 -6.58 -6.92
C GLY A 299 13.76 -5.34 -7.77
N THR A 300 14.56 -4.29 -7.62
CA THR A 300 14.40 -3.06 -8.42
C THR A 300 14.64 -3.28 -9.92
N VAL A 301 15.55 -4.18 -10.29
CA VAL A 301 15.72 -4.57 -11.69
C VAL A 301 14.46 -5.27 -12.22
N GLN A 302 13.85 -6.16 -11.44
CA GLN A 302 12.59 -6.80 -11.79
C GLN A 302 11.49 -5.74 -11.99
N GLU A 303 11.33 -4.83 -11.04
CA GLU A 303 10.32 -3.75 -11.09
C GLU A 303 10.47 -2.85 -12.33
N ILE A 304 11.71 -2.56 -12.77
CA ILE A 304 11.95 -1.81 -14.01
C ILE A 304 11.30 -2.53 -15.20
N PHE A 305 11.47 -3.85 -15.32
CA PHE A 305 10.97 -4.60 -16.48
C PHE A 305 9.50 -5.01 -16.33
N ASP A 306 9.00 -5.18 -15.12
CA ASP A 306 7.57 -5.35 -14.85
C ASP A 306 6.80 -4.07 -15.22
N ASN A 307 7.39 -2.88 -15.03
CA ASN A 307 6.80 -1.62 -15.48
C ASN A 307 7.00 -1.37 -16.99
N ALA A 308 8.17 -1.72 -17.53
CA ALA A 308 8.47 -1.55 -18.95
C ALA A 308 7.57 -2.40 -19.85
N THR A 309 7.18 -3.60 -19.40
CA THR A 309 6.44 -4.55 -20.22
C THR A 309 5.05 -4.04 -20.62
N PRO A 310 4.20 -3.54 -19.70
CA PRO A 310 2.95 -2.87 -20.06
C PRO A 310 3.15 -1.64 -20.94
N ASN A 311 4.18 -0.82 -20.67
CA ASN A 311 4.52 0.35 -21.49
C ASN A 311 4.93 -0.03 -22.92
N TYR A 312 5.60 -1.17 -23.09
CA TYR A 312 6.01 -1.69 -24.39
C TYR A 312 4.82 -2.19 -25.22
N TYR A 313 3.86 -2.87 -24.58
CA TYR A 313 2.68 -3.44 -25.24
C TYR A 313 1.48 -2.49 -25.30
N GLY A 314 1.47 -1.40 -24.52
CA GLY A 314 0.30 -0.54 -24.35
C GLY A 314 -0.85 -1.22 -23.60
N SER A 315 -0.59 -2.27 -22.82
CA SER A 315 -1.62 -3.10 -22.19
C SER A 315 -2.37 -2.40 -21.04
N ARG A 316 -1.83 -1.28 -20.54
CA ARG A 316 -2.42 -0.42 -19.51
C ARG A 316 -2.78 0.98 -20.02
N GLY A 317 -2.86 1.16 -21.34
CA GLY A 317 -3.09 2.44 -21.98
C GLY A 317 -1.78 3.13 -22.41
N GLU A 318 -1.76 4.46 -22.36
CA GLU A 318 -0.59 5.25 -22.73
C GLU A 318 0.60 4.94 -21.78
N PRO A 319 1.83 4.84 -22.31
CA PRO A 319 2.97 4.51 -21.47
C PRO A 319 3.22 5.57 -20.40
N THR A 320 3.38 5.14 -19.15
CA THR A 320 3.65 6.03 -18.02
C THR A 320 5.13 6.38 -17.92
N PRO A 321 5.49 7.56 -17.38
CA PRO A 321 6.89 7.96 -17.22
C PRO A 321 7.72 6.98 -16.37
N MET A 322 8.96 6.72 -16.79
CA MET A 322 9.94 5.95 -16.04
C MET A 322 11.24 6.75 -15.89
N VAL A 323 11.63 7.05 -14.67
CA VAL A 323 12.86 7.82 -14.38
C VAL A 323 13.82 6.95 -13.60
N LEU A 324 14.96 6.60 -14.20
CA LEU A 324 16.05 5.91 -13.52
C LEU A 324 17.03 6.95 -12.97
N VAL A 325 17.46 6.79 -11.72
CA VAL A 325 18.39 7.69 -11.03
C VAL A 325 19.73 7.00 -10.82
N ASP A 326 20.82 7.71 -11.06
CA ASP A 326 22.22 7.25 -11.04
C ASP A 326 22.62 6.52 -12.33
N ARG A 327 23.29 7.26 -13.20
CA ARG A 327 23.79 6.75 -14.49
C ARG A 327 24.76 5.60 -14.32
N ALA A 328 25.77 5.73 -13.46
CA ALA A 328 26.79 4.71 -13.28
C ALA A 328 26.17 3.40 -12.79
N HIS A 329 25.20 3.49 -11.88
CA HIS A 329 24.48 2.31 -11.39
C HIS A 329 23.73 1.58 -12.51
N TRP A 330 22.97 2.31 -13.34
CA TRP A 330 22.09 1.71 -14.36
C TRP A 330 22.73 1.47 -15.73
N THR A 331 23.96 1.96 -15.98
CA THR A 331 24.70 1.68 -17.22
C THR A 331 25.91 0.78 -17.04
N GLU A 332 26.50 0.71 -15.85
CA GLU A 332 27.73 -0.04 -15.59
C GLU A 332 27.52 -1.19 -14.62
N ARG A 333 27.00 -0.91 -13.41
CA ARG A 333 26.88 -1.93 -12.35
C ARG A 333 25.78 -2.94 -12.61
N TYR A 334 24.56 -2.45 -12.87
CA TYR A 334 23.40 -3.24 -13.28
C TYR A 334 22.84 -2.59 -14.54
N PRO A 335 23.31 -2.98 -15.75
CA PRO A 335 23.07 -2.26 -17.00
C PRO A 335 21.63 -2.41 -17.53
N ALA A 336 20.64 -2.05 -16.73
CA ALA A 336 19.23 -2.07 -17.08
C ALA A 336 18.88 -0.97 -18.10
N TRP A 337 19.53 0.20 -18.02
CA TRP A 337 19.23 1.33 -18.91
C TRP A 337 19.50 1.04 -20.40
N PRO A 338 20.67 0.48 -20.79
CA PRO A 338 20.90 0.12 -22.19
C PRO A 338 19.84 -0.82 -22.77
N LEU A 339 19.40 -1.81 -21.98
CA LEU A 339 18.36 -2.75 -22.38
C LEU A 339 16.98 -2.06 -22.46
N LEU A 340 16.60 -1.29 -21.44
CA LEU A 340 15.34 -0.53 -21.41
C LEU A 340 15.23 0.41 -22.63
N ARG A 341 16.31 1.15 -22.92
CA ARG A 341 16.38 2.05 -24.08
C ARG A 341 16.27 1.30 -25.41
N ALA A 342 16.90 0.13 -25.52
CA ALA A 342 16.79 -0.69 -26.72
C ALA A 342 15.36 -1.22 -26.94
N LEU A 343 14.66 -1.59 -25.86
CA LEU A 343 13.26 -2.02 -25.92
C LEU A 343 12.31 -0.87 -26.27
N ALA A 344 12.58 0.33 -25.75
CA ALA A 344 11.70 1.49 -25.93
C ALA A 344 11.84 2.14 -27.32
N ARG A 345 12.99 1.99 -27.99
CA ARG A 345 13.27 2.64 -29.28
C ARG A 345 12.20 2.36 -30.34
N GLU A 346 11.83 3.41 -31.07
CA GLU A 346 10.82 3.40 -32.15
C GLU A 346 9.41 3.01 -31.65
N ARG A 347 9.13 3.26 -30.36
CA ARG A 347 7.82 3.02 -29.71
C ARG A 347 7.37 4.25 -28.93
N ALA A 348 6.08 4.28 -28.58
CA ALA A 348 5.50 5.34 -27.73
C ALA A 348 6.26 5.53 -26.40
N MET A 349 6.73 4.42 -25.82
CA MET A 349 7.53 4.39 -24.59
C MET A 349 8.87 5.13 -24.70
N GLU A 350 9.46 5.32 -25.90
CA GLU A 350 10.76 6.00 -26.07
C GLU A 350 10.76 7.39 -25.46
N SER A 351 9.65 8.12 -25.65
CA SER A 351 9.45 9.48 -25.13
C SER A 351 9.08 9.53 -23.64
N ARG A 352 8.95 8.37 -22.98
CA ARG A 352 8.47 8.24 -21.60
C ARG A 352 9.53 7.69 -20.65
N ILE A 353 10.78 7.53 -21.10
CA ILE A 353 11.90 7.08 -20.24
C ILE A 353 12.96 8.18 -20.09
N ALA A 354 13.53 8.31 -18.89
CA ALA A 354 14.67 9.19 -18.62
C ALA A 354 15.69 8.52 -17.70
N LEU A 355 16.96 8.93 -17.85
CA LEU A 355 18.06 8.59 -16.96
C LEU A 355 18.71 9.87 -16.47
N VAL A 356 18.61 10.12 -15.17
CA VAL A 356 19.18 11.29 -14.50
C VAL A 356 20.35 10.91 -13.61
N ASP A 357 21.24 11.87 -13.36
CA ASP A 357 22.46 11.63 -12.58
C ASP A 357 22.20 11.82 -11.07
N ARG A 358 21.29 12.73 -10.68
CA ARG A 358 20.95 12.98 -9.28
C ARG A 358 19.48 12.75 -8.99
N VAL A 359 19.19 12.36 -7.75
CA VAL A 359 17.82 12.16 -7.27
C VAL A 359 16.98 13.44 -7.33
N ASP A 360 17.62 14.59 -7.10
CA ASP A 360 16.97 15.92 -7.13
C ASP A 360 16.48 16.30 -8.54
N ASP A 361 17.00 15.65 -9.60
CA ASP A 361 16.59 15.91 -10.99
C ASP A 361 15.34 15.09 -11.39
N ALA A 362 14.97 14.08 -10.59
CA ALA A 362 13.89 13.16 -10.93
C ALA A 362 12.49 13.82 -11.01
N PRO A 363 12.10 14.76 -10.12
CA PRO A 363 10.81 15.43 -10.21
C PRO A 363 10.63 16.22 -11.51
N GLU A 364 11.66 16.97 -11.93
CA GLU A 364 11.62 17.73 -13.19
C GLU A 364 11.59 16.81 -14.40
N ALA A 365 12.35 15.71 -14.39
CA ALA A 365 12.27 14.68 -15.43
C ALA A 365 10.86 14.08 -15.52
N LEU A 366 10.24 13.75 -14.37
CA LEU A 366 8.88 13.20 -14.32
C LEU A 366 7.85 14.18 -14.91
N LYS A 367 7.94 15.47 -14.55
CA LYS A 367 7.07 16.53 -15.10
C LYS A 367 7.23 16.65 -16.62
N HIS A 368 8.47 16.63 -17.12
CA HIS A 368 8.74 16.73 -18.56
C HIS A 368 8.18 15.53 -19.34
N LEU A 369 8.32 14.31 -18.78
CA LEU A 369 7.81 13.09 -19.39
C LEU A 369 6.29 12.92 -19.28
N GLY A 370 5.64 13.57 -18.31
CA GLY A 370 4.19 13.49 -18.10
C GLY A 370 3.37 14.51 -18.91
N GLY A 371 4.04 15.46 -19.56
CA GLY A 371 3.43 16.49 -20.42
C GLY A 371 3.06 16.01 -21.82
#